data_AF-A0A8K0P9Z0-F1
#
_entry.id   AF-A0A8K0P9Z0-F1
#
_cell.length_a   1.000
_cell.length_b   1.000
_cell.length_c   1.000
_cell.angle_alpha   90.00
_cell.angle_beta   90.00
_cell.angle_gamma   90.00
#
_symmetry.space_group_name_H-M   'P 1'
#
loop_
_entity.id
_entity.type
_entity.pdbx_description
1 polymer ?
#
loop_
_entity_poly.entity_id
_entity_poly.type
_entity_poly.pdbx_seq_one_letter_code
_entity_poly.pdbx_strand_id
1 'polypeptide(L)'
;MVEKNSPAAMIGLRFGDQILSINDENVAGYTMDKVHSIIRKSPVNGIKLVVRDRPFERTVTLHKDSVGTVGFHFKDGRIVGLVQDSSAARNGLLTDHHLLEINGQNVVAVPDKTITSIIDGAGQVVTVTLCPSFVYEHMTK
;
A
#
# COMPACT_ATOMS: atom_id res chain seq x y z
N MET A 1 -1.69 -6.02 9.34
CA MET A 1 -2.45 -5.76 8.08
C MET A 1 -3.93 -5.64 8.41
N VAL A 2 -4.72 -4.96 7.58
CA VAL A 2 -6.18 -4.90 7.75
C VAL A 2 -6.78 -6.25 7.35
N GLU A 3 -7.48 -6.90 8.26
CA GLU A 3 -8.08 -8.22 8.03
C GLU A 3 -9.25 -8.11 7.04
N LYS A 4 -9.31 -9.05 6.09
CA LYS A 4 -10.38 -9.10 5.08
C LYS A 4 -11.73 -9.29 5.75
N ASN A 5 -12.76 -8.58 5.28
CA ASN A 5 -14.13 -8.61 5.83
C ASN A 5 -14.27 -8.11 7.30
N SER A 6 -13.23 -7.50 7.87
CA SER A 6 -13.32 -6.86 9.18
C SER A 6 -14.07 -5.53 9.13
N PRO A 7 -14.57 -5.00 10.27
CA PRO A 7 -15.12 -3.64 10.32
C PRO A 7 -14.18 -2.58 9.76
N ALA A 8 -12.87 -2.72 10.02
CA ALA A 8 -11.84 -1.84 9.48
C ALA A 8 -11.82 -1.89 7.93
N ALA A 9 -11.86 -3.08 7.33
CA ALA A 9 -11.92 -3.23 5.88
C ALA A 9 -13.22 -2.66 5.29
N MET A 10 -14.36 -2.84 5.96
CA MET A 10 -15.67 -2.35 5.50
C MET A 10 -15.74 -0.82 5.43
N ILE A 11 -15.03 -0.12 6.33
CA ILE A 11 -14.92 1.35 6.29
C ILE A 11 -13.79 1.85 5.38
N GLY A 12 -13.09 0.95 4.69
CA GLY A 12 -12.06 1.28 3.72
C GLY A 12 -10.67 1.56 4.31
N LEU A 13 -10.41 1.18 5.57
CA LEU A 13 -9.04 1.27 6.11
C LEU A 13 -8.10 0.35 5.34
N ARG A 14 -6.88 0.86 5.11
CA ARG A 14 -5.83 0.18 4.37
C ARG A 14 -4.51 0.19 5.12
N PHE A 15 -3.58 -0.62 4.63
CA PHE A 15 -2.18 -0.45 5.00
C PHE A 15 -1.73 0.97 4.58
N GLY A 16 -0.88 1.60 5.39
CA GLY A 16 -0.38 2.96 5.15
C GLY A 16 -1.25 4.09 5.70
N ASP A 17 -2.51 3.82 6.09
CA ASP A 17 -3.36 4.82 6.73
C ASP A 17 -2.81 5.33 8.07
N GLN A 18 -2.86 6.65 8.28
CA GLN A 18 -2.42 7.27 9.51
C GLN A 18 -3.62 7.65 10.38
N ILE A 19 -3.74 7.02 11.55
CA ILE A 19 -4.74 7.41 12.57
C ILE A 19 -4.30 8.71 13.23
N LEU A 20 -5.15 9.74 13.15
CA LEU A 20 -4.92 11.05 13.77
C LEU A 20 -5.61 11.15 15.14
N SER A 21 -6.81 10.56 15.27
CA SER A 21 -7.53 10.52 16.54
C SER A 21 -8.43 9.29 16.66
N ILE A 22 -8.71 8.90 17.90
CA ILE A 22 -9.64 7.82 18.26
C ILE A 22 -10.63 8.38 19.28
N ASN A 23 -11.93 8.34 18.99
CA ASN A 23 -13.00 8.89 19.85
C ASN A 23 -12.70 10.33 20.30
N ASP A 24 -12.31 11.17 19.33
CA ASP A 24 -11.94 12.58 19.52
C ASP A 24 -10.66 12.83 20.36
N GLU A 25 -9.93 11.77 20.77
CA GLU A 25 -8.61 11.88 21.38
C GLU A 25 -7.50 11.84 20.32
N ASN A 26 -6.69 12.90 20.24
CA ASN A 26 -5.51 12.94 19.36
C ASN A 26 -4.44 11.94 19.83
N VAL A 27 -3.95 11.11 18.91
CA VAL A 27 -2.98 10.04 19.22
C VAL A 27 -1.53 10.37 18.85
N ALA A 28 -1.24 11.63 18.52
CA ALA A 28 0.12 12.06 18.19
C ALA A 28 1.09 11.81 19.36
N GLY A 29 2.24 11.20 19.04
CA GLY A 29 3.26 10.85 20.02
C GLY A 29 2.93 9.63 20.90
N TYR A 30 1.79 8.97 20.68
CA TYR A 30 1.46 7.76 21.44
C TYR A 30 2.25 6.55 20.92
N THR A 31 2.57 5.64 21.84
CA THR A 31 3.14 4.34 21.49
C THR A 31 2.06 3.42 20.91
N MET A 32 2.48 2.41 20.15
CA MET A 32 1.60 1.38 19.61
C MET A 32 0.78 0.71 20.73
N ASP A 33 1.40 0.38 21.86
CA ASP A 33 0.72 -0.23 23.02
C ASP A 33 -0.36 0.67 23.61
N LYS A 34 -0.10 1.98 23.71
CA LYS A 34 -1.09 2.94 24.20
C LYS A 34 -2.28 3.02 23.26
N VAL A 35 -2.05 3.11 21.95
CA VAL A 35 -3.10 3.12 20.93
C VAL A 35 -3.94 1.84 20.98
N HIS A 36 -3.30 0.66 21.06
CA HIS A 36 -4.01 -0.60 21.24
C HIS A 36 -4.83 -0.65 22.53
N SER A 37 -4.32 -0.10 23.63
CA SER A 37 -5.07 -0.02 24.90
C SER A 37 -6.34 0.81 24.74
N ILE A 38 -6.28 1.96 24.05
CA ILE A 38 -7.44 2.82 23.79
C ILE A 38 -8.49 2.07 22.95
N ILE A 39 -8.07 1.41 21.87
CA ILE A 39 -8.99 0.63 21.01
C ILE A 39 -9.65 -0.50 21.80
N ARG A 40 -8.89 -1.28 22.59
CA ARG A 40 -9.42 -2.40 23.38
C ARG A 40 -10.39 -1.97 24.49
N LYS A 41 -10.20 -0.78 25.05
CA LYS A 41 -11.08 -0.21 26.09
C LYS A 41 -12.28 0.54 25.50
N SER A 42 -12.29 0.79 24.20
CA SER A 42 -13.40 1.46 23.54
C SER A 42 -14.64 0.54 23.50
N PRO A 43 -15.85 1.11 23.45
CA PRO A 43 -17.06 0.32 23.28
C PRO A 43 -17.02 -0.54 22.02
N VAL A 44 -17.68 -1.70 22.05
CA VAL A 44 -17.75 -2.64 20.91
C VAL A 44 -18.27 -1.96 19.64
N ASN A 45 -19.19 -1.01 19.80
CA ASN A 45 -19.73 -0.18 18.73
C ASN A 45 -19.48 1.30 19.04
N GLY A 46 -19.09 2.09 18.04
CA GLY A 46 -18.91 3.54 18.20
C GLY A 46 -17.46 4.01 18.26
N ILE A 47 -16.49 3.21 17.80
CA ILE A 47 -15.12 3.68 17.60
C ILE A 47 -15.10 4.66 16.43
N LYS A 48 -14.87 5.94 16.72
CA LYS A 48 -14.69 7.00 15.71
C LYS A 48 -13.20 7.18 15.45
N LEU A 49 -12.80 7.01 14.19
CA LEU A 49 -11.44 7.26 13.75
C LEU A 49 -11.40 8.48 12.84
N VAL A 50 -10.43 9.36 13.06
CA VAL A 50 -10.02 10.35 12.06
C VAL A 50 -8.72 9.86 11.45
N VAL A 51 -8.70 9.71 10.13
CA VAL A 51 -7.60 9.08 9.41
C VAL A 51 -7.13 10.00 8.29
N ARG A 52 -5.82 10.08 8.11
CA ARG A 52 -5.20 10.61 6.90
C ARG A 52 -4.88 9.46 5.98
N ASP A 53 -5.50 9.46 4.80
CA ASP A 53 -5.34 8.43 3.77
C ASP A 53 -3.88 8.42 3.30
N ARG A 54 -3.21 7.29 3.60
CA ARG A 54 -1.95 6.84 3.00
C ARG A 54 -0.93 7.95 2.65
N PRO A 55 -0.44 8.73 3.64
CA PRO A 55 0.37 9.93 3.41
C PRO A 55 1.74 9.69 2.77
N PHE A 56 2.22 8.45 2.76
CA PHE A 56 3.53 8.07 2.20
C PHE A 56 3.43 7.29 0.89
N GLU A 57 2.22 7.13 0.38
CA GLU A 57 1.99 6.39 -0.85
C GLU A 57 2.00 7.31 -2.07
N ARG A 58 2.41 6.74 -3.21
CA ARG A 58 2.33 7.36 -4.52
C ARG A 58 1.71 6.37 -5.49
N THR A 59 0.84 6.87 -6.36
CA THR A 59 0.26 6.10 -7.45
C THR A 59 0.91 6.48 -8.78
N VAL A 60 1.23 5.48 -9.61
CA VAL A 60 1.77 5.65 -10.95
C VAL A 60 0.95 4.79 -11.92
N THR A 61 0.44 5.41 -12.98
CA THR A 61 -0.26 4.70 -14.06
C THR A 61 0.73 4.38 -15.18
N LEU A 62 0.76 3.11 -15.58
CA LEU A 62 1.66 2.55 -16.58
C LEU A 62 0.85 1.95 -17.73
N HIS A 63 1.48 1.87 -18.90
CA HIS A 63 0.91 1.27 -20.09
C HIS A 63 1.79 0.12 -20.54
N LYS A 64 1.16 -1.00 -20.88
CA LYS A 64 1.86 -2.13 -21.49
C LYS A 64 2.37 -1.75 -22.88
N ASP A 65 3.53 -2.25 -23.25
CA ASP A 65 4.03 -2.15 -24.63
C ASP A 65 3.41 -3.22 -25.54
N SER A 66 3.90 -3.33 -26.78
CA SER A 66 3.42 -4.32 -27.76
C SER A 66 3.71 -5.77 -27.36
N VAL A 67 4.60 -6.02 -26.41
CA VAL A 67 4.90 -7.36 -25.86
C VAL A 67 4.25 -7.58 -24.50
N GLY A 68 3.38 -6.68 -24.05
CA GLY A 68 2.56 -6.84 -22.85
C GLY A 68 3.25 -6.43 -21.53
N THR A 69 4.39 -5.73 -21.59
CA THR A 69 5.17 -5.38 -20.39
C THR A 69 5.11 -3.90 -20.04
N VAL A 70 5.22 -3.57 -18.75
CA VAL A 70 5.28 -2.18 -18.25
C VAL A 70 6.71 -1.69 -17.96
N GLY A 71 7.65 -2.63 -17.81
CA GLY A 71 9.11 -2.40 -17.80
C GLY A 71 9.73 -2.05 -16.44
N PHE A 72 9.44 -2.81 -15.39
CA PHE A 72 10.20 -2.77 -14.14
C PHE A 72 10.46 -4.17 -13.58
N HIS A 73 11.49 -4.29 -12.77
CA HIS A 73 11.84 -5.50 -12.02
C HIS A 73 11.60 -5.26 -10.54
N PHE A 74 11.11 -6.29 -9.85
CA PHE A 74 10.91 -6.26 -8.41
C PHE A 74 11.32 -7.59 -7.79
N LYS A 75 11.64 -7.55 -6.49
CA LYS A 75 11.97 -8.70 -5.66
C LYS A 75 11.44 -8.47 -4.26
N ASP A 76 10.75 -9.47 -3.71
CA ASP A 76 10.08 -9.39 -2.41
C ASP A 76 9.15 -8.17 -2.32
N GLY A 77 8.41 -7.90 -3.40
CA GLY A 77 7.55 -6.72 -3.56
C GLY A 77 8.27 -5.37 -3.73
N ARG A 78 9.61 -5.32 -3.61
CA ARG A 78 10.41 -4.09 -3.78
C ARG A 78 10.88 -3.92 -5.23
N ILE A 79 10.68 -2.75 -5.81
CA ILE A 79 11.18 -2.41 -7.15
C ILE A 79 12.71 -2.26 -7.08
N VAL A 80 13.42 -3.06 -7.87
CA VAL A 80 14.90 -3.14 -7.90
C VAL A 80 15.51 -2.61 -9.19
N GLY A 81 14.71 -2.39 -10.23
CA GLY A 81 15.23 -1.88 -11.50
C GLY A 81 14.12 -1.47 -12.46
N LEU A 82 14.48 -0.61 -13.41
CA LEU A 82 13.59 -0.14 -14.47
C LEU A 82 14.20 -0.49 -15.83
N VAL A 83 13.35 -0.89 -16.77
CA VAL A 83 13.75 -1.09 -18.16
C VAL A 83 13.86 0.27 -18.83
N GLN A 84 14.95 0.52 -19.53
CA GLN A 84 15.15 1.76 -20.30
C GLN A 84 14.03 1.94 -21.33
N ASP A 85 13.61 3.19 -21.53
CA ASP A 85 12.55 3.54 -22.50
C ASP A 85 11.22 2.79 -22.31
N SER A 86 10.97 2.28 -21.10
CA SER A 86 9.69 1.65 -20.74
C SER A 86 8.66 2.66 -20.26
N SER A 87 7.41 2.20 -20.09
CA SER A 87 6.38 3.02 -19.43
C SER A 87 6.78 3.35 -17.98
N ALA A 88 7.38 2.42 -17.26
CA ALA A 88 7.83 2.65 -15.88
C ALA A 88 8.88 3.77 -15.80
N ALA A 89 9.88 3.74 -16.68
CA ALA A 89 10.90 4.78 -16.74
C ALA A 89 10.31 6.15 -17.11
N ARG A 90 9.44 6.21 -18.13
CA ARG A 90 8.81 7.46 -18.59
C ARG A 90 7.88 8.11 -17.57
N ASN A 91 7.22 7.32 -16.73
CA ASN A 91 6.28 7.82 -15.72
C ASN A 91 6.93 8.04 -14.35
N GLY A 92 8.26 7.93 -14.25
CA GLY A 92 9.00 8.20 -13.03
C GLY A 92 8.65 7.24 -11.90
N LEU A 93 8.42 5.96 -12.22
CA LEU A 93 8.45 4.90 -11.23
C LEU A 93 9.84 4.87 -10.58
N LEU A 94 9.93 4.61 -9.29
CA LEU A 94 11.18 4.67 -8.54
C LEU A 94 11.59 3.29 -8.03
N THR A 95 12.89 3.01 -8.06
CA THR A 95 13.49 1.89 -7.33
C THR A 95 13.45 2.17 -5.83
N ASP A 96 13.72 1.14 -5.02
CA ASP A 96 13.68 1.22 -3.55
C ASP A 96 12.30 1.64 -3.02
N HIS A 97 11.25 1.26 -3.74
CA HIS A 97 9.85 1.38 -3.30
C HIS A 97 9.19 0.00 -3.30
N HIS A 98 8.32 -0.23 -2.32
CA HIS A 98 7.51 -1.45 -2.24
C HIS A 98 6.16 -1.25 -2.93
N LEU A 99 5.73 -2.27 -3.67
CA LEU A 99 4.39 -2.37 -4.24
C LEU A 99 3.38 -2.60 -3.11
N LEU A 100 2.32 -1.79 -3.11
CA LEU A 100 1.23 -1.89 -2.15
C LEU A 100 -0.08 -2.33 -2.80
N GLU A 101 -0.39 -1.76 -3.97
CA GLU A 101 -1.56 -2.13 -4.77
C GLU A 101 -1.22 -2.22 -6.26
N ILE A 102 -1.86 -3.15 -6.97
CA ILE A 102 -1.91 -3.22 -8.43
C ILE A 102 -3.38 -3.14 -8.86
N ASN A 103 -3.74 -2.12 -9.64
CA ASN A 103 -5.13 -1.83 -10.05
C ASN A 103 -6.12 -1.81 -8.87
N GLY A 104 -5.69 -1.30 -7.72
CA GLY A 104 -6.48 -1.25 -6.48
C GLY A 104 -6.55 -2.58 -5.71
N GLN A 105 -5.96 -3.66 -6.22
CA GLN A 105 -5.81 -4.90 -5.47
C GLN A 105 -4.56 -4.83 -4.59
N ASN A 106 -4.73 -5.03 -3.28
CA ASN A 106 -3.60 -5.07 -2.34
C ASN A 106 -2.65 -6.24 -2.65
N VAL A 107 -1.35 -5.95 -2.68
CA VAL A 107 -0.26 -6.92 -2.94
C VAL A 107 0.80 -6.93 -1.83
N VAL A 108 0.51 -6.32 -0.67
CA VAL A 108 1.41 -6.33 0.48
C VAL A 108 1.59 -7.76 0.98
N ALA A 109 2.84 -8.19 1.19
CA ALA A 109 3.21 -9.55 1.59
C ALA A 109 2.69 -10.67 0.65
N VAL A 110 2.34 -10.34 -0.59
CA VAL A 110 1.98 -11.32 -1.62
C VAL A 110 3.25 -11.84 -2.30
N PRO A 111 3.39 -13.15 -2.59
CA PRO A 111 4.57 -13.67 -3.28
C PRO A 111 4.74 -13.07 -4.67
N ASP A 112 5.99 -12.79 -5.06
CA ASP A 112 6.31 -12.13 -6.34
C ASP A 112 5.66 -12.81 -7.54
N LYS A 113 5.63 -14.14 -7.57
CA LYS A 113 4.99 -14.91 -8.64
C LYS A 113 3.52 -14.54 -8.82
N THR A 114 2.80 -14.34 -7.73
CA THR A 114 1.39 -13.95 -7.74
C THR A 114 1.23 -12.50 -8.18
N ILE A 115 2.11 -11.59 -7.73
CA ILE A 115 2.13 -10.19 -8.18
C ILE A 115 2.36 -10.13 -9.69
N THR A 116 3.33 -10.89 -10.22
CA THR A 116 3.58 -10.98 -11.67
C THR A 116 2.34 -11.45 -12.41
N SER A 117 1.67 -12.50 -11.94
CA SER A 117 0.43 -12.98 -12.56
C SER A 117 -0.71 -11.93 -12.54
N ILE A 118 -0.80 -11.09 -11.50
CA ILE A 118 -1.75 -9.98 -11.44
C ILE A 118 -1.42 -8.92 -12.51
N ILE A 119 -0.14 -8.56 -12.66
CA ILE A 119 0.31 -7.57 -13.65
C ILE A 119 0.12 -8.12 -15.07
N ASP A 120 0.49 -9.38 -15.33
CA ASP A 120 0.36 -10.03 -16.63
C ASP A 120 -1.11 -10.17 -17.04
N GLY A 121 -1.98 -10.54 -16.10
CA GLY A 121 -3.43 -10.64 -16.31
C GLY A 121 -4.16 -9.30 -16.39
N ALA A 122 -3.52 -8.18 -16.03
CA ALA A 122 -4.12 -6.86 -16.15
C ALA A 122 -4.30 -6.44 -17.61
N GLY A 123 -5.21 -5.48 -17.84
CA GLY A 123 -5.41 -4.87 -19.16
C GLY A 123 -4.22 -4.00 -19.61
N GLN A 124 -4.45 -3.23 -20.67
CA GLN A 124 -3.44 -2.36 -21.28
C GLN A 124 -2.88 -1.30 -20.31
N VAL A 125 -3.70 -0.88 -19.33
CA VAL A 125 -3.36 0.10 -18.31
C VAL A 125 -3.16 -0.61 -16.97
N VAL A 126 -2.04 -0.34 -16.32
CA VAL A 126 -1.69 -0.88 -15.00
C VAL A 126 -1.38 0.26 -14.06
N THR A 127 -2.19 0.43 -13.02
CA THR A 127 -1.96 1.42 -11.97
C THR A 127 -1.30 0.75 -10.78
N VAL A 128 -0.14 1.25 -10.38
CA VAL A 128 0.61 0.73 -9.24
C VAL A 128 0.61 1.77 -8.12
N THR A 129 0.33 1.34 -6.91
CA THR A 129 0.49 2.16 -5.69
C THR A 129 1.71 1.65 -4.94
N LEU A 130 2.59 2.56 -4.55
CA LEU A 130 3.90 2.24 -3.99
C LEU A 130 4.25 3.16 -2.81
N CYS A 131 5.14 2.69 -1.95
CA CYS A 131 5.64 3.42 -0.79
C CYS A 131 7.18 3.25 -0.70
N PRO A 132 7.93 4.28 -0.29
CA PRO A 132 9.36 4.15 -0.07
C PRO A 132 9.69 2.99 0.88
N SER A 133 10.71 2.19 0.53
CA SER A 133 11.02 0.96 1.27
C SER A 133 11.34 1.21 2.75
N PHE A 134 12.03 2.31 3.06
CA PHE A 134 12.34 2.65 4.45
C PHE A 134 11.08 2.89 5.30
N VAL A 135 10.01 3.43 4.70
CA VAL A 135 8.72 3.65 5.38
C VAL A 135 7.99 2.32 5.52
N TYR A 136 7.93 1.53 4.44
CA TYR A 136 7.33 0.20 4.45
C TYR A 136 7.95 -0.69 5.54
N GLU A 137 9.28 -0.80 5.55
CA GLU A 137 10.04 -1.60 6.52
C GLU A 137 9.85 -1.11 7.96
N HIS A 138 9.63 0.19 8.17
CA HIS A 138 9.31 0.73 9.49
C HIS A 138 7.89 0.35 9.94
N MET A 139 6.93 0.30 9.02
CA MET A 139 5.53 -0.05 9.32
C MET A 139 5.29 -1.55 9.49
N THR A 140 6.18 -2.41 8.95
CA THR A 140 6.04 -3.87 9.02
C THR A 140 6.88 -4.54 10.10
N LYS A 141 7.62 -3.76 10.90
CA LYS A 141 8.27 -4.24 12.12
C LYS A 141 7.26 -4.40 13.25
#